data_AF-A0A2H0D159-F1
#
_entry.id   AF-A0A2H0D159-F1
#
_cell.length_a   1.000
_cell.length_b   1.000
_cell.length_c   1.000
_cell.angle_alpha   90.00
_cell.angle_beta   90.00
_cell.angle_gamma   90.00
#
_symmetry.space_group_name_H-M   'P 1'
#
loop_
_entity.id
_entity.type
_entity.pdbx_description
1 polymer ?
#
loop_
_entity_poly.entity_id
_entity_poly.type
_entity_poly.pdbx_seq_one_letter_code
_entity_poly.pdbx_strand_id
1 'polypeptide(L)'
;NKPKYCEGGNLVDKCSTCGCLEGMMCRDDNTCIKIERGEIINVGLIIFKYSDTVLPDVVYCLWPTKSRSLAFEECYDVNYGGKGEILSKYPVLDLITDSINKKRVFQYDVIHSLYYLPDYFRNEASKYGLDLKVNLYFQGVFDLTESLPQTYKRPTGGSVLTDYSFFVNQAEKRINLSSFDKLMIVFLNDQDFQDREEAFEFSSAYHQKSAILNFRIRGNLFNNNYLITLSHEFQHVLGARDLYLEPCPRGPYWSCCMDPEGIPEPNKIPKYPQTKACSMCQSIQLNAEGLGQSASLENIVTCQRTAKEMGWLK
;
A
#
# COMPACT_ATOMS: atom_id res chain seq x y z
N ASN A 1 -6.32 3.20 35.45
CA ASN A 1 -4.90 2.84 35.70
C ASN A 1 -4.52 1.66 34.83
N LYS A 2 -3.52 1.83 33.94
CA LYS A 2 -2.95 0.70 33.21
C LYS A 2 -1.95 -0.06 34.10
N PRO A 3 -1.75 -1.38 33.88
CA PRO A 3 -0.77 -2.16 34.63
C PRO A 3 0.65 -1.63 34.36
N LYS A 4 1.50 -1.61 35.39
CA LYS A 4 2.94 -1.32 35.27
C LYS A 4 3.74 -2.61 35.17
N TYR A 5 4.93 -2.54 34.60
CA TYR A 5 5.84 -3.68 34.51
C TYR A 5 6.67 -3.80 35.79
N CYS A 6 6.83 -5.02 36.32
CA CYS A 6 7.67 -5.26 37.49
C CYS A 6 9.09 -5.61 37.05
N GLU A 7 10.06 -4.74 37.34
CA GLU A 7 11.47 -4.94 37.04
C GLU A 7 12.29 -4.78 38.32
N GLY A 8 12.93 -5.87 38.76
CA GLY A 8 13.71 -5.88 40.00
C GLY A 8 12.90 -5.53 41.25
N GLY A 9 11.60 -5.85 41.26
CA GLY A 9 10.69 -5.52 42.37
C GLY A 9 10.10 -4.11 42.32
N ASN A 10 10.49 -3.28 41.35
CA ASN A 10 9.95 -1.93 41.15
C ASN A 10 8.93 -1.91 40.01
N LEU A 11 7.85 -1.15 40.19
CA LEU A 11 6.89 -0.91 39.12
C LEU A 11 7.38 0.22 38.21
N VAL A 12 7.81 -0.14 37.00
CA VAL A 12 8.30 0.80 35.98
C VAL A 12 7.30 0.89 34.83
N ASP A 13 7.23 2.06 34.21
CA ASP A 13 6.45 2.25 32.99
C ASP A 13 7.24 1.61 31.83
N LYS A 14 6.73 0.48 31.33
CA LYS A 14 7.34 -0.26 30.22
C LYS A 14 6.30 -0.45 29.13
N CYS A 15 6.08 0.60 28.36
CA CYS A 15 4.95 0.67 27.44
C CYS A 15 5.02 -0.36 26.30
N SER A 16 6.20 -0.90 25.97
CA SER A 16 6.31 -2.02 25.02
C SER A 16 5.62 -3.30 25.51
N THR A 17 5.47 -3.47 26.82
CA THR A 17 4.84 -4.65 27.43
C THR A 17 3.41 -4.34 27.91
N CYS A 18 3.20 -3.17 28.51
CA CYS A 18 1.92 -2.83 29.14
C CYS A 18 1.03 -1.89 28.29
N GLY A 19 1.58 -1.31 27.22
CA GLY A 19 0.96 -0.30 26.38
C GLY A 19 0.75 1.06 27.08
N CYS A 20 0.43 2.10 26.29
CA CYS A 20 0.14 3.43 26.81
C CYS A 20 -1.35 3.69 27.04
N LEU A 21 -1.69 4.74 27.80
CA LEU A 21 -3.08 5.20 27.93
C LEU A 21 -3.64 5.67 26.58
N GLU A 22 -4.95 5.79 26.48
CA GLU A 22 -5.60 6.29 25.27
C GLU A 22 -5.08 7.70 24.91
N GLY A 23 -4.78 7.92 23.63
CA GLY A 23 -4.16 9.17 23.17
C GLY A 23 -2.67 9.30 23.51
N MET A 24 -1.99 8.22 23.89
CA MET A 24 -0.54 8.19 24.11
C MET A 24 0.13 7.09 23.29
N MET A 25 1.38 7.31 22.90
CA MET A 25 2.20 6.35 22.16
C MET A 25 3.46 5.95 22.94
N CYS A 26 3.97 4.75 22.68
CA CYS A 26 5.16 4.21 23.32
C CYS A 26 6.41 4.54 22.50
N ARG A 27 7.40 5.18 23.12
CA ARG A 27 8.72 5.45 22.52
C ARG A 27 9.66 4.26 22.71
N ASP A 28 10.74 4.24 21.93
CA ASP A 28 11.79 3.20 21.99
C ASP A 28 12.45 3.10 23.38
N ASP A 29 12.43 4.18 24.16
CA ASP A 29 12.93 4.24 25.55
C ASP A 29 11.91 3.72 26.58
N ASN A 30 10.83 3.07 26.14
CA ASN A 30 9.74 2.55 26.95
C ASN A 30 8.89 3.61 27.68
N THR A 31 8.98 4.88 27.29
CA THR A 31 8.12 5.95 27.86
C THR A 31 6.86 6.20 27.03
N CYS A 32 5.76 6.58 27.70
CA CYS A 32 4.54 7.02 27.03
C CYS A 32 4.56 8.53 26.81
N ILE A 33 4.38 8.96 25.57
CA ILE A 33 4.19 10.37 25.22
C ILE A 33 2.77 10.61 24.70
N LYS A 34 2.27 11.82 24.89
CA LYS A 34 0.95 12.21 24.38
C LYS A 34 0.97 12.35 22.86
N ILE A 35 -0.08 11.90 22.20
CA ILE A 35 -0.32 12.19 20.80
C ILE A 35 -0.73 13.66 20.70
N GLU A 36 0.11 14.48 20.09
CA GLU A 36 -0.02 15.95 20.13
C GLU A 36 -0.80 16.52 18.94
N ARG A 37 -0.94 15.75 17.86
CA ARG A 37 -1.51 16.23 16.60
C ARG A 37 -2.51 15.25 16.03
N GLY A 38 -3.77 15.66 15.97
CA GLY A 38 -4.79 15.01 15.16
C GLY A 38 -4.72 15.55 13.74
N GLU A 39 -4.70 14.66 12.76
CA GLU A 39 -4.77 15.02 11.34
C GLU A 39 -5.81 14.15 10.66
N ILE A 40 -6.70 14.77 9.89
CA ILE A 40 -7.72 14.07 9.10
C ILE A 40 -7.38 14.33 7.63
N ILE A 41 -7.25 13.26 6.85
CA ILE A 41 -7.00 13.33 5.41
C ILE A 41 -8.14 12.63 4.69
N ASN A 42 -8.90 13.39 3.93
CA ASN A 42 -9.97 12.90 3.07
C ASN A 42 -9.39 12.59 1.68
N VAL A 43 -9.45 11.32 1.29
CA VAL A 43 -8.86 10.82 0.05
C VAL A 43 -9.97 10.40 -0.89
N GLY A 44 -10.05 11.04 -2.06
CA GLY A 44 -10.91 10.58 -3.14
C GLY A 44 -10.25 9.41 -3.86
N LEU A 45 -10.86 8.22 -3.83
CA LEU A 45 -10.40 7.06 -4.58
C LEU A 45 -11.23 6.93 -5.85
N ILE A 46 -10.57 7.02 -6.99
CA ILE A 46 -11.19 7.03 -8.32
C ILE A 46 -10.59 5.89 -9.12
N ILE A 47 -11.43 5.09 -9.76
CA ILE A 47 -10.94 4.00 -10.59
C ILE A 47 -11.32 4.27 -12.04
N PHE A 48 -10.35 4.15 -12.95
CA PHE A 48 -10.58 4.19 -14.39
C PHE A 48 -10.33 2.83 -15.02
N LYS A 49 -11.05 2.52 -16.10
CA LYS A 49 -10.81 1.39 -17.01
C LYS A 49 -11.09 1.83 -18.44
N TYR A 50 -10.71 1.02 -19.45
CA TYR A 50 -11.22 1.27 -20.80
C TYR A 50 -12.72 0.93 -20.89
N SER A 51 -13.42 1.59 -21.81
CA SER A 51 -14.87 1.38 -21.99
C SER A 51 -15.23 -0.06 -22.38
N ASP A 52 -14.36 -0.69 -23.16
CA ASP A 52 -14.44 -2.08 -23.62
C ASP A 52 -13.76 -3.08 -22.67
N THR A 53 -13.16 -2.61 -21.56
CA THR A 53 -12.64 -3.51 -20.52
C THR A 53 -13.79 -4.31 -19.93
N VAL A 54 -13.70 -5.63 -20.12
CA VAL A 54 -14.51 -6.64 -19.44
C VAL A 54 -13.70 -7.12 -18.26
N LEU A 55 -14.11 -6.75 -17.05
CA LEU A 55 -13.46 -7.23 -15.84
C LEU A 55 -13.83 -8.70 -15.61
N PRO A 56 -12.86 -9.60 -15.44
CA PRO A 56 -13.14 -11.01 -15.21
C PRO A 56 -13.85 -11.22 -13.87
N ASP A 57 -14.45 -12.39 -13.70
CA ASP A 57 -14.85 -12.86 -12.38
C ASP A 57 -13.61 -13.35 -11.60
N VAL A 58 -13.61 -13.08 -10.31
CA VAL A 58 -12.71 -13.69 -9.34
C VAL A 58 -13.40 -14.91 -8.75
N VAL A 59 -12.72 -16.06 -8.77
CA VAL A 59 -13.15 -17.27 -8.09
C VAL A 59 -12.53 -17.34 -6.70
N TYR A 60 -13.32 -17.74 -5.70
CA TYR A 60 -12.79 -18.09 -4.38
C TYR A 60 -12.59 -19.59 -4.31
N CYS A 61 -11.35 -20.01 -4.05
CA CYS A 61 -10.88 -21.37 -4.19
C CYS A 61 -10.65 -22.03 -2.83
N LEU A 62 -11.03 -23.30 -2.73
CA LEU A 62 -10.52 -24.24 -1.72
C LEU A 62 -9.51 -25.17 -2.39
N TRP A 63 -8.27 -25.09 -1.96
CA TRP A 63 -7.18 -25.88 -2.53
C TRP A 63 -7.09 -27.28 -1.90
N PRO A 64 -6.46 -28.26 -2.58
CA PRO A 64 -6.17 -29.59 -2.01
C PRO A 64 -5.41 -29.54 -0.67
N THR A 65 -4.54 -28.54 -0.50
CA THR A 65 -3.83 -28.25 0.76
C THR A 65 -4.74 -27.74 1.88
N LYS A 66 -6.05 -27.62 1.64
CA LYS A 66 -7.06 -26.98 2.51
C LYS A 66 -6.86 -25.49 2.75
N SER A 67 -5.86 -24.89 2.10
CA SER A 67 -5.74 -23.44 2.03
C SER A 67 -6.87 -22.88 1.16
N ARG A 68 -7.18 -21.61 1.34
CA ARG A 68 -8.17 -20.93 0.52
C ARG A 68 -7.59 -19.61 0.01
N SER A 69 -7.85 -19.28 -1.25
CA SER A 69 -7.41 -18.01 -1.83
C SER A 69 -8.32 -17.60 -3.00
N LEU A 70 -8.09 -16.41 -3.53
CA LEU A 70 -8.72 -15.94 -4.76
C LEU A 70 -7.87 -16.40 -5.96
N ALA A 71 -8.53 -16.67 -7.07
CA ALA A 71 -7.91 -16.89 -8.38
C ALA A 71 -8.78 -16.27 -9.48
N PHE A 72 -8.25 -16.17 -10.69
CA PHE A 72 -9.01 -15.71 -11.85
C PHE A 72 -9.44 -16.90 -12.68
N GLU A 73 -10.71 -16.90 -13.07
CA GLU A 73 -11.35 -17.88 -13.98
C GLU A 73 -11.44 -19.32 -13.45
N GLU A 74 -10.36 -19.88 -12.90
CA GLU A 74 -10.26 -21.25 -12.40
C GLU A 74 -9.42 -21.39 -11.12
N CYS A 75 -9.70 -22.45 -10.37
CA CYS A 75 -8.89 -22.85 -9.21
C CYS A 75 -7.85 -23.88 -9.66
N TYR A 76 -6.72 -23.43 -10.19
CA TYR A 76 -5.57 -24.30 -10.47
C TYR A 76 -4.25 -23.63 -10.09
N ASP A 77 -3.50 -24.26 -9.19
CA ASP A 77 -2.12 -23.85 -8.87
C ASP A 77 -1.33 -25.06 -8.37
N VAL A 78 -0.21 -25.36 -9.04
CA VAL A 78 0.69 -26.47 -8.69
C VAL A 78 1.28 -26.33 -7.28
N ASN A 79 1.52 -25.11 -6.80
CA ASN A 79 2.03 -24.84 -5.45
C ASN A 79 1.00 -25.19 -4.38
N TYR A 80 -0.28 -25.18 -4.74
CA TYR A 80 -1.39 -25.53 -3.86
C TYR A 80 -1.91 -26.96 -4.06
N GLY A 81 -1.19 -27.79 -4.83
CA GLY A 81 -1.53 -29.20 -5.08
C GLY A 81 -2.36 -29.42 -6.35
N GLY A 82 -2.45 -28.43 -7.24
CA GLY A 82 -3.14 -28.53 -8.52
C GLY A 82 -4.55 -27.97 -8.48
N LYS A 83 -5.52 -28.74 -8.98
CA LYS A 83 -6.91 -28.29 -9.16
C LYS A 83 -7.64 -28.18 -7.82
N GLY A 84 -8.11 -26.99 -7.49
CA GLY A 84 -8.99 -26.69 -6.35
C GLY A 84 -10.47 -26.70 -6.69
N GLU A 85 -11.29 -26.51 -5.66
CA GLU A 85 -12.75 -26.36 -5.74
C GLU A 85 -13.12 -24.87 -5.76
N ILE A 86 -14.00 -24.46 -6.68
CA ILE A 86 -14.58 -23.12 -6.69
C ILE A 86 -15.69 -23.07 -5.65
N LEU A 87 -15.50 -22.32 -4.57
CA LEU A 87 -16.49 -22.10 -3.53
C LEU A 87 -17.50 -21.01 -3.93
N SER A 88 -17.03 -19.95 -4.60
CA SER A 88 -17.87 -18.84 -5.04
C SER A 88 -17.21 -18.06 -6.19
N LYS A 89 -18.01 -17.23 -6.86
CA LYS A 89 -17.57 -16.30 -7.92
C LYS A 89 -18.04 -14.89 -7.59
N TYR A 90 -17.19 -13.92 -7.82
CA TYR A 90 -17.47 -12.51 -7.59
C TYR A 90 -16.99 -11.66 -8.77
N PRO A 91 -17.77 -10.68 -9.23
CA PRO A 91 -17.23 -9.66 -10.13
C PRO A 91 -16.05 -8.96 -9.45
N VAL A 92 -14.92 -8.76 -10.16
CA VAL A 92 -13.76 -8.00 -9.63
C VAL A 92 -14.20 -6.64 -9.08
N LEU A 93 -15.14 -5.99 -9.76
CA LEU A 93 -15.70 -4.70 -9.37
C LEU A 93 -16.38 -4.74 -8.00
N ASP A 94 -17.20 -5.76 -7.76
CA ASP A 94 -17.86 -5.97 -6.47
C ASP A 94 -16.82 -6.24 -5.41
N LEU A 95 -15.78 -7.04 -5.71
CA LEU A 95 -14.73 -7.33 -4.75
C LEU A 95 -13.90 -6.09 -4.39
N ILE A 96 -13.55 -5.24 -5.35
CA ILE A 96 -12.90 -3.95 -5.10
C ILE A 96 -13.81 -3.06 -4.23
N THR A 97 -15.08 -2.94 -4.58
CA THR A 97 -16.05 -2.07 -3.86
C THR A 97 -16.36 -2.59 -2.46
N ASP A 98 -16.53 -3.90 -2.30
CA ASP A 98 -16.79 -4.56 -1.02
C ASP A 98 -15.56 -4.58 -0.13
N SER A 99 -14.36 -4.66 -0.72
CA SER A 99 -13.11 -4.52 0.02
C SER A 99 -13.15 -3.22 0.80
N ILE A 100 -13.51 -2.11 0.16
CA ILE A 100 -13.59 -0.77 0.76
C ILE A 100 -14.70 -0.67 1.82
N ASN A 101 -15.83 -1.35 1.62
CA ASN A 101 -17.03 -1.15 2.46
C ASN A 101 -17.21 -2.15 3.61
N LYS A 102 -16.27 -3.09 3.83
CA LYS A 102 -16.30 -4.04 4.96
C LYS A 102 -17.48 -5.04 4.99
N LYS A 103 -18.24 -5.17 3.90
CA LYS A 103 -19.57 -5.82 3.95
C LYS A 103 -19.63 -7.29 3.56
N ARG A 104 -18.69 -7.84 2.76
CA ARG A 104 -18.87 -9.20 2.18
C ARG A 104 -17.65 -10.12 2.14
N VAL A 105 -16.42 -9.60 2.03
CA VAL A 105 -15.22 -10.44 1.75
C VAL A 105 -14.63 -11.11 3.02
N PHE A 106 -15.15 -10.80 4.21
CA PHE A 106 -14.50 -11.09 5.51
C PHE A 106 -14.79 -12.47 6.14
N GLN A 107 -15.11 -13.51 5.35
CA GLN A 107 -15.08 -14.88 5.87
C GLN A 107 -13.77 -15.62 5.56
N TYR A 108 -12.84 -14.97 4.89
CA TYR A 108 -11.70 -15.62 4.26
C TYR A 108 -10.43 -14.83 4.63
N ASP A 109 -9.42 -15.53 5.16
CA ASP A 109 -8.20 -15.05 5.85
C ASP A 109 -7.24 -14.16 5.02
N VAL A 110 -7.77 -13.23 4.25
CA VAL A 110 -7.08 -12.63 3.13
C VAL A 110 -7.13 -11.11 3.28
N ILE A 111 -6.10 -10.61 3.95
CA ILE A 111 -5.76 -9.20 4.22
C ILE A 111 -5.43 -8.49 2.90
N HIS A 112 -6.37 -8.36 1.96
CA HIS A 112 -6.11 -7.77 0.62
C HIS A 112 -7.04 -6.61 0.28
N SER A 113 -7.59 -5.95 1.30
CA SER A 113 -8.51 -4.84 1.13
C SER A 113 -7.83 -3.48 1.30
N LEU A 114 -8.14 -2.55 0.40
CA LEU A 114 -7.92 -1.10 0.52
C LEU A 114 -8.38 -0.55 1.88
N TYR A 115 -9.35 -1.22 2.52
CA TYR A 115 -9.83 -0.92 3.87
C TYR A 115 -8.74 -0.91 4.94
N TYR A 116 -7.74 -1.78 4.81
CA TYR A 116 -6.69 -1.88 5.83
C TYR A 116 -5.70 -0.72 5.76
N LEU A 117 -5.67 0.05 4.67
CA LEU A 117 -4.77 1.19 4.56
C LEU A 117 -5.05 2.27 5.60
N PRO A 118 -6.30 2.73 5.83
CA PRO A 118 -6.61 3.64 6.92
C PRO A 118 -6.09 3.18 8.29
N ASP A 119 -6.31 1.92 8.64
CA ASP A 119 -5.88 1.38 9.93
C ASP A 119 -4.35 1.22 9.99
N TYR A 120 -3.74 0.78 8.89
CA TYR A 120 -2.28 0.74 8.72
C TYR A 120 -1.66 2.12 8.95
N PHE A 121 -2.12 3.15 8.24
CA PHE A 121 -1.59 4.51 8.36
C PHE A 121 -1.84 5.12 9.73
N ARG A 122 -3.00 4.86 10.34
CA ARG A 122 -3.26 5.27 11.73
C ARG A 122 -2.26 4.63 12.69
N ASN A 123 -2.04 3.32 12.56
CA ASN A 123 -1.11 2.57 13.41
C ASN A 123 0.33 3.04 13.21
N GLU A 124 0.79 3.22 11.96
CA GLU A 124 2.14 3.74 11.68
C GLU A 124 2.32 5.17 12.19
N ALA A 125 1.37 6.07 11.93
CA ALA A 125 1.44 7.47 12.37
C ALA A 125 1.41 7.58 13.90
N SER A 126 0.70 6.69 14.59
CA SER A 126 0.70 6.66 16.06
C SER A 126 2.07 6.39 16.67
N LYS A 127 2.96 5.67 15.96
CA LYS A 127 4.37 5.48 16.37
C LYS A 127 5.20 6.77 16.32
N TYR A 128 4.66 7.82 15.71
CA TYR A 128 5.27 9.13 15.57
C TYR A 128 4.46 10.22 16.29
N GLY A 129 3.50 9.85 17.14
CA GLY A 129 2.79 10.79 18.01
C GLY A 129 1.66 11.51 17.31
N LEU A 130 1.13 10.92 16.22
CA LEU A 130 0.03 11.46 15.42
C LEU A 130 -1.23 10.61 15.56
N ASP A 131 -2.39 11.26 15.73
CA ASP A 131 -3.71 10.64 15.53
C ASP A 131 -4.13 10.93 14.09
N LEU A 132 -3.55 10.16 13.15
CA LEU A 132 -3.87 10.27 11.73
C LEU A 132 -5.14 9.47 11.42
N LYS A 133 -6.12 10.15 10.82
CA LYS A 133 -7.36 9.54 10.31
C LYS A 133 -7.42 9.74 8.81
N VAL A 134 -7.21 8.65 8.08
CA VAL A 134 -7.39 8.62 6.62
C VAL A 134 -8.81 8.15 6.32
N ASN A 135 -9.60 9.01 5.68
CA ASN A 135 -10.93 8.68 5.18
C ASN A 135 -10.85 8.40 3.68
N LEU A 136 -11.13 7.18 3.26
CA LEU A 136 -11.18 6.83 1.84
C LEU A 136 -12.62 6.97 1.32
N TYR A 137 -12.81 7.78 0.29
CA TYR A 137 -14.09 8.00 -0.38
C TYR A 137 -14.05 7.41 -1.78
N PHE A 138 -14.64 6.24 -1.94
CA PHE A 138 -14.78 5.63 -3.25
C PHE A 138 -15.77 6.41 -4.11
N GLN A 139 -15.31 6.87 -5.28
CA GLN A 139 -16.12 7.68 -6.19
C GLN A 139 -16.74 6.87 -7.32
N GLY A 140 -16.29 5.62 -7.51
CA GLY A 140 -16.78 4.71 -8.54
C GLY A 140 -15.70 4.21 -9.48
N VAL A 141 -16.12 3.38 -10.42
CA VAL A 141 -15.33 2.94 -11.57
C VAL A 141 -15.88 3.61 -12.81
N PHE A 142 -15.02 4.34 -13.50
CA PHE A 142 -15.36 5.13 -14.66
C PHE A 142 -14.67 4.60 -15.90
N ASP A 143 -15.40 4.59 -17.01
CA ASP A 143 -14.81 4.36 -18.31
C ASP A 143 -14.03 5.60 -18.75
N LEU A 144 -12.85 5.39 -19.32
CA LEU A 144 -12.15 6.41 -20.08
C LEU A 144 -13.00 6.79 -21.29
N THR A 145 -13.25 8.09 -21.44
CA THR A 145 -13.98 8.65 -22.60
C THR A 145 -13.07 9.09 -23.72
N GLU A 146 -11.76 9.06 -23.49
CA GLU A 146 -10.71 9.49 -24.41
C GLU A 146 -9.58 8.45 -24.36
N SER A 147 -8.90 8.25 -25.49
CA SER A 147 -7.70 7.40 -25.54
C SER A 147 -6.56 7.99 -24.72
N LEU A 148 -5.67 7.13 -24.21
CA LEU A 148 -4.49 7.60 -23.50
C LEU A 148 -3.61 8.49 -24.40
N PRO A 149 -3.02 9.57 -23.85
CA PRO A 149 -2.10 10.42 -24.61
C PRO A 149 -0.90 9.62 -25.13
N GLN A 150 -0.46 9.80 -26.38
CA GLN A 150 0.65 9.02 -26.99
C GLN A 150 2.02 9.12 -26.27
N THR A 151 2.12 9.91 -25.20
CA THR A 151 3.28 9.99 -24.31
C THR A 151 3.65 8.66 -23.64
N TYR A 152 2.75 7.68 -23.59
CA TYR A 152 3.04 6.33 -23.06
C TYR A 152 4.04 5.52 -23.91
N LYS A 153 4.26 5.85 -25.20
CA LYS A 153 5.20 5.11 -26.07
C LYS A 153 6.69 5.39 -25.79
N ARG A 154 7.03 6.09 -24.70
CA ARG A 154 8.41 6.48 -24.38
C ARG A 154 9.03 5.57 -23.32
N PRO A 155 10.29 5.11 -23.48
CA PRO A 155 10.81 3.97 -22.71
C PRO A 155 11.25 4.30 -21.28
N THR A 156 11.25 5.55 -20.83
CA THR A 156 11.92 5.92 -19.58
C THR A 156 11.22 7.08 -18.86
N GLY A 157 10.47 6.75 -17.80
CA GLY A 157 10.28 7.51 -16.55
C GLY A 157 9.81 8.98 -16.55
N GLY A 158 9.82 9.70 -17.67
CA GLY A 158 9.62 11.15 -17.73
C GLY A 158 8.24 11.61 -18.23
N SER A 159 7.35 10.68 -18.62
CA SER A 159 5.98 10.94 -19.12
C SER A 159 4.90 10.92 -18.03
N VAL A 160 5.30 10.59 -16.81
CA VAL A 160 4.43 10.34 -15.65
C VAL A 160 3.53 11.54 -15.31
N LEU A 161 4.01 12.78 -15.53
CA LEU A 161 3.25 14.01 -15.28
C LEU A 161 2.24 14.37 -16.39
N THR A 162 2.52 14.04 -17.65
CA THR A 162 1.60 14.34 -18.76
C THR A 162 0.38 13.44 -18.72
N ASP A 163 0.59 12.16 -18.37
CA ASP A 163 -0.50 11.20 -18.19
C ASP A 163 -1.27 11.52 -16.90
N TYR A 164 -0.62 12.13 -15.91
CA TYR A 164 -1.29 12.57 -14.69
C TYR A 164 -2.41 13.58 -14.92
N SER A 165 -2.11 14.65 -15.65
CA SER A 165 -3.08 15.70 -15.93
C SER A 165 -4.27 15.14 -16.72
N PHE A 166 -4.04 14.16 -17.58
CA PHE A 166 -5.11 13.47 -18.30
C PHE A 166 -6.10 12.80 -17.34
N PHE A 167 -5.64 11.97 -16.39
CA PHE A 167 -6.53 11.26 -15.48
C PHE A 167 -7.27 12.21 -14.52
N VAL A 168 -6.63 13.27 -14.05
CA VAL A 168 -7.30 14.30 -13.24
C VAL A 168 -8.38 15.01 -14.04
N ASN A 169 -8.09 15.42 -15.28
CA ASN A 169 -9.08 16.04 -16.15
C ASN A 169 -10.27 15.09 -16.42
N GLN A 170 -10.01 13.78 -16.57
CA GLN A 170 -11.09 12.79 -16.67
C GLN A 170 -11.92 12.72 -15.39
N ALA A 171 -11.29 12.82 -14.22
CA ALA A 171 -11.96 12.79 -12.93
C ALA A 171 -12.82 14.04 -12.68
N GLU A 172 -12.29 15.24 -12.95
CA GLU A 172 -12.98 16.53 -12.77
C GLU A 172 -14.27 16.64 -13.61
N LYS A 173 -14.33 15.96 -14.75
CA LYS A 173 -15.55 15.88 -15.58
C LYS A 173 -16.70 15.12 -14.91
N ARG A 174 -16.41 14.30 -13.90
CA ARG A 174 -17.36 13.32 -13.32
C ARG A 174 -17.69 13.63 -11.87
N ILE A 175 -16.73 14.15 -11.11
CA ILE A 175 -16.86 14.39 -9.68
C ILE A 175 -16.21 15.71 -9.28
N ASN A 176 -16.67 16.28 -8.18
CA ASN A 176 -16.06 17.47 -7.60
C ASN A 176 -14.82 17.06 -6.77
N LEU A 177 -13.62 17.33 -7.28
CA LEU A 177 -12.37 16.97 -6.60
C LEU A 177 -12.04 17.87 -5.39
N SER A 178 -12.65 19.05 -5.29
CA SER A 178 -12.38 19.99 -4.19
C SER A 178 -12.83 19.51 -2.81
N SER A 179 -13.65 18.46 -2.74
CA SER A 179 -14.05 17.83 -1.46
C SER A 179 -12.98 16.92 -0.87
N PHE A 180 -11.86 16.69 -1.56
CA PHE A 180 -10.81 15.79 -1.09
C PHE A 180 -9.51 16.56 -0.84
N ASP A 181 -8.86 16.24 0.28
CA ASP A 181 -7.53 16.75 0.60
C ASP A 181 -6.48 16.15 -0.34
N LYS A 182 -6.68 14.87 -0.67
CA LYS A 182 -5.82 14.07 -1.53
C LYS A 182 -6.63 13.22 -2.51
N LEU A 183 -6.01 12.82 -3.62
CA LEU A 183 -6.61 11.97 -4.63
C LEU A 183 -5.76 10.74 -4.91
N MET A 184 -6.44 9.62 -5.09
CA MET A 184 -5.83 8.38 -5.49
C MET A 184 -6.57 7.88 -6.71
N ILE A 185 -5.89 7.88 -7.85
CA ILE A 185 -6.48 7.42 -9.10
C ILE A 185 -5.88 6.06 -9.39
N VAL A 186 -6.72 5.05 -9.56
CA VAL A 186 -6.31 3.69 -9.94
C VAL A 186 -6.77 3.45 -11.36
N PHE A 187 -5.84 3.16 -12.26
CA PHE A 187 -6.17 2.74 -13.62
C PHE A 187 -6.11 1.21 -13.69
N LEU A 188 -7.24 0.55 -13.87
CA LEU A 188 -7.34 -0.89 -14.09
C LEU A 188 -6.87 -1.21 -15.50
N ASN A 189 -5.59 -1.57 -15.60
CA ASN A 189 -4.97 -1.99 -16.83
C ASN A 189 -5.23 -3.48 -17.04
N ASP A 190 -6.07 -3.79 -18.02
CA ASP A 190 -6.53 -5.13 -18.39
C ASP A 190 -5.65 -5.77 -19.48
N GLN A 191 -4.42 -5.28 -19.67
CA GLN A 191 -3.52 -5.75 -20.72
C GLN A 191 -3.46 -7.27 -20.84
N ASP A 192 -3.30 -7.95 -19.71
CA ASP A 192 -3.14 -9.40 -19.65
C ASP A 192 -4.46 -10.16 -19.93
N PHE A 193 -5.61 -9.50 -19.89
CA PHE A 193 -6.93 -10.10 -20.19
C PHE A 193 -7.42 -9.83 -21.60
N GLN A 194 -6.97 -8.73 -22.22
CA GLN A 194 -7.44 -8.31 -23.54
C GLN A 194 -6.32 -8.22 -24.58
N ASP A 195 -5.17 -8.86 -24.31
CA ASP A 195 -3.99 -8.91 -25.19
C ASP A 195 -3.61 -7.55 -25.78
N ARG A 196 -3.69 -6.48 -24.96
CA ARG A 196 -3.40 -5.12 -25.45
C ARG A 196 -1.89 -4.96 -25.63
N GLU A 197 -1.45 -4.47 -26.79
CA GLU A 197 -0.04 -4.11 -27.00
C GLU A 197 0.35 -2.84 -26.22
N GLU A 198 -0.63 -2.00 -25.89
CA GLU A 198 -0.43 -0.69 -25.29
C GLU A 198 -0.69 -0.75 -23.79
N ALA A 199 0.38 -0.78 -23.00
CA ALA A 199 0.26 -0.75 -21.56
C ALA A 199 1.33 0.09 -20.91
N PHE A 200 0.88 0.69 -19.83
CA PHE A 200 1.73 1.38 -18.90
C PHE A 200 2.42 0.31 -18.02
N GLU A 201 3.74 0.32 -17.92
CA GLU A 201 4.49 -0.40 -16.88
C GLU A 201 4.59 0.54 -15.69
N PHE A 202 3.94 0.17 -14.58
CA PHE A 202 4.00 0.84 -13.27
C PHE A 202 4.60 2.25 -13.28
N SER A 203 3.77 3.29 -13.45
CA SER A 203 4.13 4.60 -12.90
C SER A 203 3.24 4.91 -11.75
N SER A 204 3.90 5.36 -10.70
CA SER A 204 3.32 6.27 -9.75
C SER A 204 3.74 7.69 -10.08
N ALA A 205 2.74 8.52 -10.34
CA ALA A 205 2.90 9.94 -10.52
C ALA A 205 2.47 10.65 -9.24
N TYR A 206 3.42 11.18 -8.47
CA TYR A 206 3.05 12.16 -7.46
C TYR A 206 3.01 13.56 -8.07
N HIS A 207 1.88 14.25 -7.92
CA HIS A 207 1.79 15.67 -8.18
C HIS A 207 0.96 16.37 -7.10
N GLN A 208 1.64 16.95 -6.09
CA GLN A 208 1.13 17.82 -5.02
C GLN A 208 0.05 17.21 -4.09
N LYS A 209 -1.08 16.76 -4.64
CA LYS A 209 -2.25 16.29 -3.88
C LYS A 209 -2.68 14.89 -4.27
N SER A 210 -1.93 14.18 -5.09
CA SER A 210 -2.48 13.03 -5.78
C SER A 210 -1.42 12.03 -6.18
N ALA A 211 -1.84 10.76 -6.23
CA ALA A 211 -1.10 9.68 -6.87
C ALA A 211 -1.96 9.00 -7.92
N ILE A 212 -1.30 8.54 -8.96
CA ILE A 212 -1.87 7.64 -9.94
C ILE A 212 -1.22 6.29 -9.77
N LEU A 213 -2.02 5.25 -9.76
CA LEU A 213 -1.59 3.88 -9.73
C LEU A 213 -2.11 3.21 -10.97
N ASN A 214 -1.20 2.81 -11.83
CA ASN A 214 -1.54 1.90 -12.90
C ASN A 214 -1.54 0.47 -12.38
N PHE A 215 -2.71 -0.14 -12.36
CA PHE A 215 -2.97 -1.44 -11.78
C PHE A 215 -3.16 -2.50 -12.86
N ARG A 216 -2.10 -3.27 -13.13
CA ARG A 216 -2.21 -4.42 -14.03
C ARG A 216 -3.01 -5.53 -13.38
N ILE A 217 -4.13 -5.89 -14.01
CA ILE A 217 -4.91 -7.01 -13.54
C ILE A 217 -4.20 -8.30 -13.96
N ARG A 218 -3.55 -8.98 -13.01
CA ARG A 218 -2.96 -10.31 -13.20
C ARG A 218 -3.56 -11.31 -12.22
N GLY A 219 -3.33 -12.60 -12.48
CA GLY A 219 -3.68 -13.75 -11.64
C GLY A 219 -3.44 -13.58 -10.12
N ASN A 220 -2.54 -12.67 -9.74
CA ASN A 220 -2.09 -12.44 -8.37
C ASN A 220 -2.64 -11.13 -7.74
N LEU A 221 -3.74 -10.57 -8.27
CA LEU A 221 -4.32 -9.27 -7.87
C LEU A 221 -4.59 -9.10 -6.38
N PHE A 222 -4.72 -10.21 -5.67
CA PHE A 222 -4.99 -10.27 -4.24
C PHE A 222 -3.86 -11.05 -3.60
N ASN A 223 -2.66 -10.48 -3.61
CA ASN A 223 -1.55 -10.95 -2.81
C ASN A 223 -1.03 -9.81 -1.93
N ASN A 224 -0.15 -10.15 -0.97
CA ASN A 224 0.44 -9.16 -0.07
C ASN A 224 1.20 -8.05 -0.80
N ASN A 225 1.80 -8.35 -1.96
CA ASN A 225 2.55 -7.36 -2.73
C ASN A 225 1.65 -6.20 -3.17
N TYR A 226 0.38 -6.47 -3.50
CA TYR A 226 -0.56 -5.43 -3.90
C TYR A 226 -0.71 -4.33 -2.85
N LEU A 227 -1.05 -4.69 -1.61
CA LEU A 227 -1.26 -3.69 -0.56
C LEU A 227 0.03 -2.95 -0.20
N ILE A 228 1.18 -3.60 -0.36
CA ILE A 228 2.48 -2.98 -0.12
C ILE A 228 2.74 -1.91 -1.18
N THR A 229 2.53 -2.22 -2.45
CA THR A 229 2.61 -1.24 -3.54
C THR A 229 1.63 -0.10 -3.31
N LEU A 230 0.38 -0.42 -2.99
CA LEU A 230 -0.66 0.57 -2.73
C LEU A 230 -0.32 1.51 -1.55
N SER A 231 0.22 0.95 -0.47
CA SER A 231 0.69 1.69 0.71
C SER A 231 1.90 2.55 0.37
N HIS A 232 2.83 2.04 -0.42
CA HIS A 232 3.99 2.77 -0.92
C HIS A 232 3.54 3.98 -1.75
N GLU A 233 2.64 3.78 -2.72
CA GLU A 233 2.15 4.87 -3.55
C GLU A 233 1.37 5.91 -2.75
N PHE A 234 0.59 5.46 -1.76
CA PHE A 234 -0.11 6.37 -0.88
C PHE A 234 0.87 7.25 -0.08
N GLN A 235 2.05 6.74 0.28
CA GLN A 235 3.04 7.56 0.99
C GLN A 235 3.63 8.66 0.12
N HIS A 236 3.74 8.45 -1.20
CA HIS A 236 4.05 9.55 -2.11
C HIS A 236 3.00 10.65 -2.09
N VAL A 237 1.70 10.29 -2.00
CA VAL A 237 0.60 11.28 -1.83
C VAL A 237 0.81 12.16 -0.60
N LEU A 238 1.43 11.59 0.44
CA LEU A 238 1.76 12.28 1.68
C LEU A 238 3.12 13.03 1.62
N GLY A 239 3.89 12.88 0.54
CA GLY A 239 5.14 13.59 0.29
C GLY A 239 6.42 12.75 0.42
N ALA A 240 6.32 11.43 0.64
CA ALA A 240 7.48 10.54 0.65
C ALA A 240 8.15 10.45 -0.73
N ARG A 241 9.46 10.22 -0.76
CA ARG A 241 10.22 9.95 -1.99
C ARG A 241 10.61 8.47 -2.09
N ASP A 242 10.85 8.02 -3.32
CA ASP A 242 11.35 6.65 -3.61
C ASP A 242 12.79 6.42 -3.14
N LEU A 243 13.59 7.49 -3.17
CA LEU A 243 15.03 7.43 -2.95
C LEU A 243 15.36 8.13 -1.63
N TYR A 244 15.98 7.39 -0.72
CA TYR A 244 16.64 8.02 0.44
C TYR A 244 18.00 8.62 0.08
N LEU A 245 18.65 8.13 -1.00
CA LEU A 245 19.95 8.57 -1.46
C LEU A 245 19.99 8.75 -2.99
N GLU A 246 20.47 9.91 -3.44
CA GLU A 246 20.73 10.23 -4.84
C GLU A 246 22.20 10.68 -5.03
N PRO A 247 22.95 10.09 -5.99
CA PRO A 247 22.58 8.92 -6.80
C PRO A 247 22.59 7.64 -5.96
N CYS A 248 21.80 6.66 -6.38
CA CYS A 248 21.81 5.35 -5.76
C CYS A 248 23.16 4.63 -5.99
N PRO A 249 23.89 4.21 -4.94
CA PRO A 249 25.16 3.51 -5.12
C PRO A 249 25.03 2.13 -5.76
N ARG A 250 23.83 1.54 -5.73
CA ARG A 250 23.55 0.21 -6.30
C ARG A 250 23.23 0.25 -7.80
N GLY A 251 23.27 1.43 -8.45
CA GLY A 251 22.93 1.58 -9.87
C GLY A 251 21.46 1.98 -10.09
N PRO A 252 20.82 1.61 -11.21
CA PRO A 252 19.51 2.12 -11.63
C PRO A 252 18.34 1.46 -10.87
N TYR A 253 18.49 1.20 -9.57
CA TYR A 253 17.41 0.66 -8.76
C TYR A 253 16.41 1.78 -8.39
N TRP A 254 15.13 1.45 -8.59
CA TRP A 254 13.91 2.19 -8.31
C TRP A 254 13.79 2.72 -6.87
N SER A 255 14.30 1.99 -5.87
CA SER A 255 14.30 2.41 -4.46
C SER A 255 15.64 2.11 -3.81
N CYS A 256 16.27 3.13 -3.23
CA CYS A 256 17.61 3.03 -2.66
C CYS A 256 17.60 3.21 -1.15
N CYS A 257 17.09 2.16 -0.54
CA CYS A 257 17.03 2.01 0.89
C CYS A 257 18.28 1.36 1.42
N MET A 258 19.08 2.16 2.11
CA MET A 258 20.36 1.73 2.66
C MET A 258 20.43 2.06 4.14
N ASP A 259 21.16 1.22 4.85
CA ASP A 259 21.53 1.43 6.23
C ASP A 259 22.28 2.77 6.39
N PRO A 260 21.92 3.64 7.37
CA PRO A 260 20.90 3.44 8.40
C PRO A 260 19.49 3.94 8.07
N GLU A 261 19.34 4.87 7.12
CA GLU A 261 18.07 5.58 6.92
C GLU A 261 16.96 4.72 6.28
N GLY A 262 17.35 3.66 5.55
CA GLY A 262 16.48 2.76 4.81
C GLY A 262 16.28 1.39 5.44
N ILE A 263 16.62 1.21 6.73
CA ILE A 263 16.33 -0.02 7.46
C ILE A 263 15.42 0.25 8.67
N PRO A 264 14.39 -0.60 8.93
CA PRO A 264 13.46 -0.38 10.04
C PRO A 264 14.04 -0.57 11.43
N GLU A 265 15.06 -1.43 11.57
CA GLU A 265 15.59 -1.85 12.86
C GLU A 265 17.10 -1.58 12.91
N PRO A 266 17.53 -0.30 12.92
CA PRO A 266 18.94 0.07 12.82
C PRO A 266 19.80 -0.45 13.98
N ASN A 267 19.18 -0.69 15.14
CA ASN A 267 19.83 -1.13 16.38
C ASN A 267 19.71 -2.65 16.63
N LYS A 268 19.17 -3.43 15.69
CA LYS A 268 19.04 -4.89 15.84
C LYS A 268 20.42 -5.57 15.95
N ILE A 269 20.53 -6.60 16.79
CA ILE A 269 21.73 -7.44 16.92
C ILE A 269 21.32 -8.94 16.88
N PRO A 270 21.82 -9.76 15.94
CA PRO A 270 22.59 -9.35 14.76
C PRO A 270 21.75 -8.44 13.85
N LYS A 271 22.40 -7.48 13.21
CA LYS A 271 21.73 -6.46 12.39
C LYS A 271 20.95 -7.07 11.23
N TYR A 272 21.48 -8.14 10.65
CA TYR A 272 20.86 -8.83 9.52
C TYR A 272 20.57 -10.30 9.84
N PRO A 273 19.54 -10.90 9.22
CA PRO A 273 18.53 -10.24 8.38
C PRO A 273 17.67 -9.28 9.22
N GLN A 274 17.09 -8.24 8.64
CA GLN A 274 16.04 -7.44 9.29
C GLN A 274 14.80 -8.34 9.50
N THR A 275 13.92 -8.02 10.44
CA THR A 275 12.59 -8.65 10.54
C THR A 275 11.51 -7.86 9.82
N LYS A 276 11.75 -6.57 9.59
CA LYS A 276 10.81 -5.67 8.91
C LYS A 276 11.43 -5.04 7.67
N ALA A 277 10.57 -4.49 6.83
CA ALA A 277 10.91 -3.71 5.66
C ALA A 277 10.39 -2.27 5.81
N CYS A 278 11.15 -1.30 5.31
CA CYS A 278 10.62 0.05 5.15
C CYS A 278 9.64 0.06 3.97
N SER A 279 8.51 0.75 4.12
CA SER A 279 7.45 0.86 3.12
C SER A 279 7.94 1.33 1.75
N MET A 280 8.81 2.36 1.71
CA MET A 280 9.36 2.85 0.43
C MET A 280 10.33 1.86 -0.24
N CYS A 281 10.72 0.79 0.46
CA CYS A 281 11.71 -0.18 0.01
C CYS A 281 11.10 -1.53 -0.31
N GLN A 282 9.92 -1.80 0.26
CA GLN A 282 9.08 -2.99 0.03
C GLN A 282 9.77 -4.34 0.30
N SER A 283 10.99 -4.33 0.84
CA SER A 283 11.85 -5.50 0.96
C SER A 283 12.58 -5.56 2.31
N ILE A 284 12.57 -6.75 2.92
CA ILE A 284 13.29 -7.06 4.15
C ILE A 284 14.75 -7.25 3.78
N GLN A 285 15.62 -6.40 4.31
CA GLN A 285 17.05 -6.44 3.99
C GLN A 285 17.72 -7.63 4.69
N LEU A 286 18.34 -8.52 3.90
CA LEU A 286 19.00 -9.74 4.35
C LEU A 286 20.47 -9.54 4.68
N ASN A 287 21.10 -8.49 4.16
CA ASN A 287 22.50 -8.13 4.40
C ASN A 287 22.77 -6.64 4.13
N ALA A 288 24.01 -6.19 4.38
CA ALA A 288 24.43 -4.80 4.17
C ALA A 288 24.46 -4.37 2.69
N GLU A 289 24.66 -5.32 1.79
CA GLU A 289 24.63 -5.12 0.33
C GLU A 289 23.19 -4.90 -0.19
N GLY A 290 22.20 -5.20 0.65
CA GLY A 290 20.78 -4.99 0.46
C GLY A 290 20.10 -5.93 -0.51
N LEU A 291 20.54 -7.19 -0.45
CA LEU A 291 19.68 -8.29 -0.87
C LEU A 291 18.39 -8.24 -0.05
N GLY A 292 17.25 -8.26 -0.73
CA GLY A 292 15.94 -8.12 -0.11
C GLY A 292 15.04 -9.32 -0.35
N GLN A 293 14.18 -9.65 0.60
CA GLN A 293 13.02 -10.52 0.38
C GLN A 293 11.74 -9.68 0.38
N SER A 294 10.77 -10.02 -0.49
CA SER A 294 9.45 -9.39 -0.47
C SER A 294 8.83 -9.48 0.92
N ALA A 295 8.41 -8.33 1.46
CA ALA A 295 7.73 -8.28 2.74
C ALA A 295 6.24 -8.63 2.61
N SER A 296 5.56 -8.88 3.72
CA SER A 296 4.10 -8.75 3.83
C SER A 296 3.76 -7.36 4.38
N LEU A 297 2.51 -6.91 4.25
CA LEU A 297 2.09 -5.62 4.80
C LEU A 297 2.32 -5.55 6.33
N GLU A 298 2.15 -6.67 7.03
CA GLU A 298 2.40 -6.79 8.47
C GLU A 298 3.88 -6.54 8.84
N ASN A 299 4.79 -6.83 7.92
CA ASN A 299 6.23 -6.62 8.08
C ASN A 299 6.72 -5.30 7.48
N ILE A 300 5.83 -4.50 6.89
CA ILE A 300 6.14 -3.20 6.30
C ILE A 300 5.86 -2.10 7.31
N VAL A 301 6.83 -1.22 7.54
CA VAL A 301 6.67 -0.07 8.44
C VAL A 301 7.01 1.22 7.72
N THR A 302 6.43 2.32 8.20
CA THR A 302 6.91 3.66 7.83
C THR A 302 8.22 3.89 8.58
N CYS A 303 9.33 4.10 7.86
CA CYS A 303 10.63 4.35 8.49
C CYS A 303 10.79 5.83 8.87
N GLN A 304 11.70 6.11 9.80
CA GLN A 304 11.89 7.48 10.32
C GLN A 304 12.14 8.49 9.21
N ARG A 305 12.92 8.12 8.19
CA ARG A 305 13.18 8.98 7.03
C ARG A 305 11.90 9.29 6.25
N THR A 306 11.10 8.27 5.95
CA THR A 306 9.79 8.44 5.29
C THR A 306 8.85 9.31 6.12
N ALA A 307 8.77 9.04 7.43
CA ALA A 307 7.96 9.82 8.35
C ALA A 307 8.38 11.30 8.37
N LYS A 308 9.69 11.59 8.30
CA LYS A 308 10.20 12.96 8.18
C LYS A 308 9.80 13.62 6.86
N GLU A 309 9.86 12.89 5.75
CA GLU A 309 9.46 13.40 4.42
C GLU A 309 7.97 13.72 4.35
N MET A 310 7.13 12.88 4.96
CA MET A 310 5.68 13.13 5.11
C MET A 310 5.35 14.20 6.17
N GLY A 311 6.36 14.76 6.84
CA GLY A 311 6.17 15.77 7.89
C GLY A 311 5.57 15.22 9.19
N TRP A 312 5.64 13.92 9.41
CA TRP A 312 5.20 13.27 10.64
C TRP A 312 6.21 13.42 11.77
N LEU A 313 7.50 13.44 11.42
CA LEU A 313 8.60 13.82 12.30
C LEU A 313 9.17 15.17 11.86
N LYS A 314 9.37 16.09 12.80
CA LYS A 314 10.03 17.39 12.56
C LYS A 314 11.52 17.31 12.88
#